data_AF-A0A8T3V4P6-F1
#
_entry.id   AF-A0A8T3V4P6-F1
#
_cell.length_a   1.000
_cell.length_b   1.000
_cell.length_c   1.000
_cell.angle_alpha   90.00
_cell.angle_beta   90.00
_cell.angle_gamma   90.00
#
_symmetry.space_group_name_H-M   'P 1'
#
loop_
_entity.id
_entity.type
_entity.pdbx_description
1 polymer ?
#
loop_
_entity_poly.entity_id
_entity_poly.type
_entity_poly.pdbx_seq_one_letter_code
_entity_poly.pdbx_strand_id
1 'polypeptide(L)'
;MIKLEKQKHNEPKFDELSEMLLSMKDFLSEETDFNDKQWVCNLNAIIDFQDEDGSFKLFDSYSIPSDARVEFCHLPTYLATATLMKAYMTDSESFTIKETSALSKGLKMSTARNLTGHGYEGLKGQIEALNIFMKAGLNEFLDLHADLCPEFSEMMEGIIAKFEDMEAQGKFKGPWGESYEDEIKAVNKYFSHRKVFVYGTLMKGETNNGFMSHSTFLGKTVIEGYEMYDCGWYPAIIPGDGLVIGEVYSVPVEDIPSIDALEGEGSLYVKKCEKITLNGESTFAFVYVYLGDCSGFEKIPAWKEHVWYVSYGSNMLYESFMRYIVGGSYGTSAWRAPCKDMTLPVAVKTVEIPFDMYFGNLSSWGGGVSFLDTTKKGKSLGVAYLITREQFEHVSCEENGGRCPGEGEWYEDIIDLEEMDGFEVKTITNNKLRTYNEPSLSYMETLFKGIKENWPEMSENDIWNYLCSCMR
;
A
#
# COMPACT_ATOMS: atom_id res chain seq x y z
N MET A 1 -5.06 8.87 -19.34
CA MET A 1 -4.26 10.10 -19.19
C MET A 1 -5.13 11.20 -18.62
N ILE A 2 -4.75 11.80 -17.50
CA ILE A 2 -5.41 12.98 -16.94
C ILE A 2 -5.38 14.12 -17.96
N LYS A 3 -6.52 14.78 -18.17
CA LYS A 3 -6.64 15.90 -19.11
C LYS A 3 -6.90 17.17 -18.32
N LEU A 4 -5.91 18.06 -18.30
CA LEU A 4 -6.01 19.36 -17.63
C LEU A 4 -5.95 20.47 -18.67
N GLU A 5 -6.92 21.38 -18.63
CA GLU A 5 -7.01 22.52 -19.52
C GLU A 5 -7.38 23.78 -18.74
N LYS A 6 -6.66 24.87 -19.00
CA LYS A 6 -6.92 26.16 -18.36
C LYS A 6 -8.20 26.76 -18.96
N GLN A 7 -9.21 26.96 -18.13
CA GLN A 7 -10.48 27.56 -18.53
C GLN A 7 -10.41 29.09 -18.39
N LYS A 8 -11.11 29.79 -19.29
CA LYS A 8 -11.25 31.24 -19.17
C LYS A 8 -12.23 31.58 -18.06
N HIS A 9 -11.84 32.49 -17.17
CA HIS A 9 -12.68 32.92 -16.05
C HIS A 9 -14.02 33.55 -16.45
N ASN A 10 -14.11 34.12 -17.65
CA ASN A 10 -15.31 34.81 -18.15
C ASN A 10 -16.27 33.90 -18.93
N GLU A 11 -15.86 32.69 -19.29
CA GLU A 11 -16.67 31.69 -20.00
C GLU A 11 -16.44 30.29 -19.39
N PRO A 12 -16.73 30.11 -18.07
CA PRO A 12 -16.42 28.87 -17.37
C PRO A 12 -17.30 27.72 -17.84
N LYS A 13 -16.68 26.56 -18.10
CA LYS A 13 -17.38 25.29 -18.31
C LYS A 13 -17.27 24.44 -17.04
N PHE A 14 -18.29 24.55 -16.18
CA PHE A 14 -18.25 23.94 -14.84
C PHE A 14 -18.22 22.41 -14.84
N ASP A 15 -18.83 21.77 -15.84
CA ASP A 15 -18.77 20.31 -15.99
C ASP A 15 -17.32 19.86 -16.24
N GLU A 16 -16.60 20.51 -17.17
CA GLU A 16 -15.19 20.24 -17.45
C GLU A 16 -14.29 20.54 -16.23
N LEU A 17 -14.56 21.62 -15.49
CA LEU A 17 -13.84 21.94 -14.25
C LEU A 17 -14.02 20.87 -13.17
N SER A 18 -15.23 20.36 -13.03
CA SER A 18 -15.58 19.31 -12.05
C SER A 18 -14.94 17.97 -12.41
N GLU A 19 -14.93 17.61 -13.70
CA GLU A 19 -14.25 16.42 -14.21
C GLU A 19 -12.74 16.47 -13.98
N MET A 20 -12.10 17.63 -14.20
CA MET A 20 -10.68 17.82 -13.91
C MET A 20 -10.38 17.67 -12.41
N LEU A 21 -11.18 18.28 -11.54
CA LEU A 21 -11.05 18.14 -10.09
C LEU A 21 -11.19 16.70 -9.62
N LEU A 22 -12.19 15.97 -10.15
CA LEU A 22 -12.39 14.55 -9.84
C LEU A 22 -11.18 13.74 -10.28
N SER A 23 -10.69 13.96 -11.50
CA SER A 23 -9.51 13.26 -12.03
C SER A 23 -8.26 13.51 -11.18
N MET A 24 -8.07 14.72 -10.64
CA MET A 24 -6.96 15.02 -9.72
C MET A 24 -7.12 14.33 -8.36
N LYS A 25 -8.35 14.23 -7.84
CA LYS A 25 -8.63 13.51 -6.58
C LYS A 25 -8.41 12.00 -6.72
N ASP A 26 -8.85 11.43 -7.83
CA ASP A 26 -8.68 10.02 -8.14
C ASP A 26 -7.19 9.70 -8.30
N PHE A 27 -6.45 10.53 -9.04
CA PHE A 27 -5.01 10.35 -9.23
C PHE A 27 -4.19 10.45 -7.93
N LEU A 28 -4.56 11.33 -6.98
CA LEU A 28 -3.94 11.34 -5.65
C LEU A 28 -4.17 10.04 -4.87
N SER A 29 -5.32 9.40 -5.11
CA SER A 29 -5.72 8.16 -4.44
C SER A 29 -5.09 6.91 -5.07
N GLU A 30 -4.68 6.98 -6.34
CA GLU A 30 -3.95 5.92 -7.03
C GLU A 30 -2.61 5.60 -6.35
N GLU A 31 -2.18 4.34 -6.45
CA GLU A 31 -0.85 3.93 -6.01
C GLU A 31 0.23 4.63 -6.84
N THR A 32 1.29 5.10 -6.16
CA THR A 32 2.46 5.62 -6.86
C THR A 32 3.23 4.48 -7.49
N ASP A 33 3.41 4.54 -8.82
CA ASP A 33 4.16 3.56 -9.59
C ASP A 33 4.94 4.24 -10.73
N PHE A 34 6.27 4.36 -10.56
CA PHE A 34 7.16 4.94 -11.56
C PHE A 34 7.45 3.99 -12.74
N ASN A 35 7.09 2.71 -12.64
CA ASN A 35 7.21 1.73 -13.72
C ASN A 35 5.97 1.74 -14.63
N ASP A 36 4.82 2.21 -14.14
CA ASP A 36 3.64 2.43 -14.97
C ASP A 36 3.79 3.71 -15.82
N LYS A 37 3.95 3.50 -17.13
CA LYS A 37 4.02 4.57 -18.13
C LYS A 37 2.81 5.50 -18.09
N GLN A 38 1.61 4.98 -17.83
CA GLN A 38 0.39 5.79 -17.80
C GLN A 38 0.38 6.67 -16.55
N TRP A 39 0.78 6.13 -15.40
CA TRP A 39 0.95 6.89 -14.16
C TRP A 39 1.99 8.01 -14.33
N VAL A 40 3.17 7.69 -14.87
CA VAL A 40 4.22 8.68 -15.16
C VAL A 40 3.74 9.77 -16.13
N CYS A 41 2.94 9.41 -17.15
CA CYS A 41 2.35 10.41 -18.04
C CYS A 41 1.35 11.32 -17.32
N ASN A 42 0.57 10.81 -16.37
CA ASN A 42 -0.35 11.62 -15.57
C ASN A 42 0.39 12.59 -14.65
N LEU A 43 1.46 12.13 -13.99
CA LEU A 43 2.31 12.97 -13.16
C LEU A 43 2.91 14.12 -13.98
N ASN A 44 3.46 13.82 -15.16
CA ASN A 44 4.01 14.84 -16.06
C ASN A 44 2.95 15.83 -16.54
N ALA A 45 1.74 15.37 -16.85
CA ALA A 45 0.64 16.25 -17.24
C ALA A 45 0.25 17.24 -16.11
N ILE A 46 0.32 16.81 -14.84
CA ILE A 46 0.15 17.73 -13.69
C ILE A 46 1.28 18.75 -13.65
N ILE A 47 2.54 18.30 -13.73
CA ILE A 47 3.72 19.18 -13.67
C ILE A 47 3.68 20.22 -14.78
N ASP A 48 3.39 19.80 -16.01
CA ASP A 48 3.31 20.67 -17.19
C ASP A 48 2.13 21.66 -17.12
N PHE A 49 1.11 21.37 -16.30
CA PHE A 49 -0.02 22.26 -16.06
C PHE A 49 0.27 23.38 -15.04
N GLN A 50 1.37 23.28 -14.29
CA GLN A 50 1.73 24.28 -13.29
C GLN A 50 1.93 25.66 -13.93
N ASP A 51 1.34 26.68 -13.31
CA ASP A 51 1.42 28.06 -13.75
C ASP A 51 2.72 28.74 -13.26
N GLU A 52 3.05 29.91 -13.81
CA GLU A 52 4.29 30.63 -13.47
C GLU A 52 4.35 31.03 -11.98
N ASP A 53 3.19 31.28 -11.36
CA ASP A 53 3.06 31.58 -9.93
C ASP A 53 3.15 30.34 -9.02
N GLY A 54 3.30 29.14 -9.59
CA GLY A 54 3.37 27.88 -8.86
C GLY A 54 2.02 27.21 -8.58
N SER A 55 0.90 27.86 -8.93
CA SER A 55 -0.43 27.29 -8.76
C SER A 55 -0.76 26.25 -9.83
N PHE A 56 -1.72 25.39 -9.51
CA PHE A 56 -2.36 24.49 -10.47
C PHE A 56 -3.79 24.94 -10.73
N LYS A 57 -4.04 26.27 -10.70
CA LYS A 57 -5.38 26.83 -10.87
C LYS A 57 -5.98 26.42 -12.21
N LEU A 58 -7.27 26.07 -12.21
CA LEU A 58 -7.99 25.70 -13.42
C LEU A 58 -8.47 26.92 -14.20
N PHE A 59 -8.46 28.11 -13.60
CA PHE A 59 -8.78 29.37 -14.26
C PHE A 59 -7.54 30.16 -14.67
N ASP A 60 -7.63 30.87 -15.79
CA ASP A 60 -6.61 31.82 -16.27
C ASP A 60 -6.43 33.08 -15.39
N SER A 61 -7.29 33.28 -14.38
CA SER A 61 -7.28 34.46 -13.52
C SER A 61 -7.89 34.18 -12.14
N TYR A 62 -7.41 34.89 -11.12
CA TYR A 62 -8.04 34.95 -9.79
C TYR A 62 -9.18 35.97 -9.69
N SER A 63 -9.47 36.70 -10.77
CA SER A 63 -10.53 37.72 -10.84
C SER A 63 -11.93 37.10 -10.96
N ILE A 64 -12.24 36.21 -10.03
CA ILE A 64 -13.48 35.44 -9.91
C ILE A 64 -14.03 35.52 -8.48
N PRO A 65 -15.28 35.09 -8.24
CA PRO A 65 -15.83 34.97 -6.88
C PRO A 65 -14.97 34.13 -5.92
N SER A 66 -15.08 34.38 -4.61
CA SER A 66 -14.15 33.80 -3.62
C SER A 66 -14.32 32.30 -3.40
N ASP A 67 -15.56 31.83 -3.46
CA ASP A 67 -15.94 30.42 -3.50
C ASP A 67 -15.28 29.74 -4.71
N ALA A 68 -15.42 30.30 -5.91
CA ALA A 68 -14.82 29.77 -7.12
C ALA A 68 -13.28 29.74 -7.07
N ARG A 69 -12.63 30.72 -6.43
CA ARG A 69 -11.18 30.67 -6.20
C ARG A 69 -10.78 29.50 -5.30
N VAL A 70 -11.53 29.24 -4.22
CA VAL A 70 -11.21 28.14 -3.31
C VAL A 70 -11.34 26.81 -4.05
N GLU A 71 -12.45 26.61 -4.75
CA GLU A 71 -12.76 25.35 -5.42
C GLU A 71 -11.92 25.10 -6.68
N PHE A 72 -11.68 26.11 -7.52
CA PHE A 72 -11.06 25.94 -8.84
C PHE A 72 -9.68 26.58 -8.97
N CYS A 73 -9.13 27.19 -7.92
CA CYS A 73 -7.74 27.65 -7.92
C CYS A 73 -6.93 27.02 -6.79
N HIS A 74 -7.43 27.08 -5.55
CA HIS A 74 -6.68 26.59 -4.38
C HIS A 74 -6.75 25.08 -4.22
N LEU A 75 -7.94 24.48 -4.30
CA LEU A 75 -8.10 23.02 -4.20
C LEU A 75 -7.30 22.23 -5.26
N PRO A 76 -7.31 22.58 -6.56
CA PRO A 76 -6.43 21.96 -7.55
C PRO A 76 -4.94 22.08 -7.18
N THR A 77 -4.55 23.23 -6.63
CA THR A 77 -3.16 23.46 -6.18
C THR A 77 -2.81 22.52 -5.03
N TYR A 78 -3.70 22.34 -4.05
CA TYR A 78 -3.49 21.41 -2.95
C TYR A 78 -3.43 19.96 -3.43
N LEU A 79 -4.33 19.54 -4.32
CA LEU A 79 -4.36 18.19 -4.88
C LEU A 79 -3.10 17.87 -5.66
N ALA A 80 -2.70 18.73 -6.61
CA ALA A 80 -1.48 18.54 -7.39
C ALA A 80 -0.22 18.55 -6.51
N THR A 81 -0.14 19.47 -5.55
CA THR A 81 1.00 19.55 -4.62
C THR A 81 1.09 18.31 -3.74
N ALA A 82 -0.03 17.82 -3.22
CA ALA A 82 -0.08 16.58 -2.45
C ALA A 82 0.28 15.36 -3.31
N THR A 83 -0.13 15.30 -4.58
CA THR A 83 0.30 14.25 -5.51
C THR A 83 1.81 14.27 -5.71
N LEU A 84 2.39 15.46 -5.93
CA LEU A 84 3.84 15.63 -6.06
C LEU A 84 4.59 15.27 -4.77
N MET A 85 4.04 15.62 -3.60
CA MET A 85 4.57 15.25 -2.29
C MET A 85 4.56 13.73 -2.12
N LYS A 86 3.43 13.05 -2.38
CA LYS A 86 3.31 11.59 -2.30
C LYS A 86 4.31 10.89 -3.20
N ALA A 87 4.46 11.39 -4.44
CA ALA A 87 5.42 10.86 -5.41
C ALA A 87 6.88 11.04 -4.93
N TYR A 88 7.21 12.23 -4.40
CA TYR A 88 8.53 12.54 -3.85
C TYR A 88 8.86 11.68 -2.62
N MET A 89 7.90 11.47 -1.73
CA MET A 89 8.04 10.61 -0.54
C MET A 89 8.20 9.13 -0.90
N THR A 90 7.73 8.71 -2.08
CA THR A 90 7.85 7.33 -2.54
C THR A 90 9.20 7.07 -3.20
N ASP A 91 9.65 7.99 -4.07
CA ASP A 91 10.95 7.89 -4.72
C ASP A 91 11.47 9.29 -5.09
N SER A 92 12.24 9.86 -4.17
CA SER A 92 12.86 11.17 -4.36
C SER A 92 14.01 11.15 -5.37
N GLU A 93 14.60 9.98 -5.68
CA GLU A 93 15.71 9.85 -6.63
C GLU A 93 15.21 9.94 -8.08
N SER A 94 13.97 9.53 -8.33
CA SER A 94 13.28 9.72 -9.62
C SER A 94 12.95 11.18 -9.96
N PHE A 95 13.08 12.12 -9.00
CA PHE A 95 12.81 13.54 -9.24
C PHE A 95 14.03 14.26 -9.82
N THR A 96 13.83 14.96 -10.95
CA THR A 96 14.83 15.92 -11.46
C THR A 96 14.59 17.31 -10.87
N ILE A 97 15.46 18.26 -11.22
CA ILE A 97 15.32 19.68 -10.87
C ILE A 97 13.93 20.22 -11.24
N LYS A 98 13.33 19.75 -12.34
CA LYS A 98 12.01 20.18 -12.79
C LYS A 98 10.91 19.74 -11.82
N GLU A 99 10.84 18.46 -11.49
CA GLU A 99 9.84 17.88 -10.60
C GLU A 99 9.99 18.47 -9.18
N THR A 100 11.22 18.55 -8.66
CA THR A 100 11.51 19.16 -7.35
C THR A 100 11.13 20.64 -7.32
N SER A 101 11.41 21.39 -8.39
CA SER A 101 10.99 22.79 -8.49
C SER A 101 9.47 22.92 -8.54
N ALA A 102 8.77 22.02 -9.22
CA ALA A 102 7.32 22.05 -9.29
C ALA A 102 6.69 21.81 -7.92
N LEU A 103 7.20 20.81 -7.17
CA LEU A 103 6.78 20.55 -5.80
C LEU A 103 7.02 21.77 -4.90
N SER A 104 8.23 22.33 -4.87
CA SER A 104 8.57 23.48 -4.02
C SER A 104 7.69 24.71 -4.33
N LYS A 105 7.43 25.00 -5.61
CA LYS A 105 6.51 26.09 -6.01
C LYS A 105 5.06 25.82 -5.59
N GLY A 106 4.59 24.57 -5.72
CA GLY A 106 3.25 24.16 -5.29
C GLY A 106 3.06 24.28 -3.78
N LEU A 107 4.07 23.85 -3.00
CA LEU A 107 4.10 24.01 -1.53
C LEU A 107 4.00 25.48 -1.15
N LYS A 108 4.85 26.33 -1.74
CA LYS A 108 4.83 27.77 -1.51
C LYS A 108 3.49 28.39 -1.87
N MET A 109 2.91 28.02 -3.01
CA MET A 109 1.61 28.55 -3.43
C MET A 109 0.48 28.08 -2.50
N SER A 110 0.60 26.89 -1.92
CA SER A 110 -0.37 26.36 -0.96
C SER A 110 -0.44 27.21 0.33
N THR A 111 0.59 28.01 0.62
CA THR A 111 0.62 28.87 1.81
C THR A 111 -0.31 30.09 1.74
N ALA A 112 -0.75 30.50 0.54
CA ALA A 112 -1.39 31.80 0.32
C ALA A 112 -2.67 32.07 1.12
N ARG A 113 -3.30 31.02 1.67
CA ARG A 113 -4.53 31.13 2.47
C ARG A 113 -4.45 30.43 3.82
N ASN A 114 -3.28 29.97 4.27
CA ASN A 114 -3.18 29.09 5.44
C ASN A 114 -4.11 27.87 5.33
N LEU A 115 -4.28 27.35 4.11
CA LEU A 115 -5.24 26.29 3.76
C LEU A 115 -6.72 26.61 4.02
N THR A 116 -7.07 27.84 4.40
CA THR A 116 -8.45 28.18 4.78
C THR A 116 -9.41 28.21 3.59
N GLY A 117 -10.64 27.72 3.84
CA GLY A 117 -11.76 27.84 2.93
C GLY A 117 -12.24 29.29 2.72
N HIS A 118 -13.44 29.46 2.15
CA HIS A 118 -14.05 30.77 1.96
C HIS A 118 -15.12 31.06 3.02
N GLY A 119 -15.28 32.33 3.37
CA GLY A 119 -16.37 32.79 4.24
C GLY A 119 -16.49 32.02 5.56
N TYR A 120 -17.70 31.56 5.85
CA TYR A 120 -18.02 30.84 7.08
C TYR A 120 -17.58 29.36 7.08
N GLU A 121 -17.18 28.81 5.93
CA GLU A 121 -16.66 27.43 5.81
C GLU A 121 -15.14 27.37 5.94
N GLY A 122 -14.51 28.42 6.48
CA GLY A 122 -13.05 28.53 6.57
C GLY A 122 -12.39 27.36 7.30
N LEU A 123 -12.96 26.92 8.43
CA LEU A 123 -12.45 25.80 9.23
C LEU A 123 -12.63 24.45 8.53
N LYS A 124 -13.82 24.19 7.97
CA LYS A 124 -14.09 22.99 7.17
C LYS A 124 -13.11 22.86 6.01
N GLY A 125 -12.94 23.93 5.23
CA GLY A 125 -11.99 23.92 4.11
C GLY A 125 -10.54 23.74 4.56
N GLN A 126 -10.16 24.25 5.75
CA GLN A 126 -8.83 24.03 6.32
C GLN A 126 -8.61 22.56 6.71
N ILE A 127 -9.61 21.91 7.31
CA ILE A 127 -9.59 20.48 7.63
C ILE A 127 -9.50 19.64 6.35
N GLU A 128 -10.31 19.95 5.34
CA GLU A 128 -10.32 19.23 4.06
C GLU A 128 -8.96 19.35 3.34
N ALA A 129 -8.38 20.55 3.30
CA ALA A 129 -7.07 20.77 2.72
C ALA A 129 -5.95 20.07 3.50
N LEU A 130 -6.01 20.06 4.84
CA LEU A 130 -5.04 19.35 5.67
C LEU A 130 -5.11 17.83 5.42
N ASN A 131 -6.32 17.26 5.34
CA ASN A 131 -6.54 15.86 5.02
C ASN A 131 -5.97 15.45 3.65
N ILE A 132 -5.97 16.35 2.67
CA ILE A 132 -5.34 16.11 1.35
C ILE A 132 -3.83 15.88 1.51
N PHE A 133 -3.13 16.72 2.28
CA PHE A 133 -1.70 16.56 2.53
C PHE A 133 -1.39 15.38 3.46
N MET A 134 -2.22 15.14 4.49
CA MET A 134 -2.05 13.98 5.39
C MET A 134 -2.08 12.65 4.63
N LYS A 135 -2.92 12.52 3.59
CA LYS A 135 -2.95 11.36 2.68
C LYS A 135 -1.68 11.20 1.85
N ALA A 136 -0.91 12.27 1.68
CA ALA A 136 0.33 12.30 0.90
C ALA A 136 1.60 12.09 1.75
N GLY A 137 1.47 11.82 3.06
CA GLY A 137 2.62 11.62 3.95
C GLY A 137 3.14 12.93 4.59
N LEU A 138 2.23 13.84 4.96
CA LEU A 138 2.60 15.15 5.51
C LEU A 138 3.51 15.08 6.75
N ASN A 139 3.25 14.18 7.70
CA ASN A 139 4.09 14.04 8.90
C ASN A 139 5.54 13.72 8.53
N GLU A 140 5.70 12.69 7.71
CA GLU A 140 7.00 12.19 7.27
C GLU A 140 7.73 13.25 6.42
N PHE A 141 6.99 13.99 5.60
CA PHE A 141 7.51 15.11 4.83
C PHE A 141 8.03 16.25 5.73
N LEU A 142 7.26 16.64 6.75
CA LEU A 142 7.67 17.71 7.68
C LEU A 142 8.91 17.30 8.49
N ASP A 143 9.02 16.04 8.89
CA ASP A 143 10.15 15.57 9.68
C ASP A 143 11.45 15.44 8.86
N LEU A 144 11.36 15.04 7.57
CA LEU A 144 12.54 14.72 6.75
C LEU A 144 12.89 15.78 5.69
N HIS A 145 11.92 16.61 5.27
CA HIS A 145 12.03 17.47 4.08
C HIS A 145 11.47 18.87 4.31
N ALA A 146 11.43 19.34 5.56
CA ALA A 146 10.96 20.69 5.91
C ALA A 146 11.70 21.81 5.17
N ASP A 147 12.94 21.58 4.75
CA ASP A 147 13.81 22.51 4.05
C ASP A 147 13.40 22.74 2.57
N LEU A 148 12.59 21.84 2.00
CA LEU A 148 12.12 21.97 0.61
C LEU A 148 11.18 23.18 0.42
N CYS A 149 10.44 23.56 1.46
CA CYS A 149 9.69 24.80 1.54
C CYS A 149 9.46 25.21 3.01
N PRO A 150 10.39 25.96 3.63
CA PRO A 150 10.28 26.37 5.02
C PRO A 150 8.99 27.15 5.31
N GLU A 151 8.52 27.98 4.37
CA GLU A 151 7.27 28.73 4.55
C GLU A 151 6.03 27.83 4.68
N PHE A 152 6.03 26.69 3.98
CA PHE A 152 4.96 25.69 4.10
C PHE A 152 5.06 24.94 5.43
N SER A 153 6.26 24.58 5.84
CA SER A 153 6.52 23.89 7.11
C SER A 153 6.09 24.77 8.31
N GLU A 154 6.49 26.04 8.33
CA GLU A 154 6.09 27.01 9.36
C GLU A 154 4.56 27.24 9.39
N MET A 155 3.91 27.30 8.22
CA MET A 155 2.46 27.38 8.14
C MET A 155 1.80 26.14 8.76
N MET A 156 2.30 24.95 8.45
CA MET A 156 1.76 23.70 8.99
C MET A 156 1.91 23.63 10.51
N GLU A 157 3.08 23.97 11.06
CA GLU A 157 3.29 24.07 12.50
C GLU A 157 2.28 25.01 13.17
N GLY A 158 2.02 26.18 12.57
CA GLY A 158 1.03 27.12 13.06
C GLY A 158 -0.41 26.59 13.01
N ILE A 159 -0.76 25.82 11.97
CA ILE A 159 -2.07 25.16 11.87
C ILE A 159 -2.19 24.06 12.93
N ILE A 160 -1.18 23.22 13.11
CA ILE A 160 -1.15 22.14 14.09
C ILE A 160 -1.32 22.72 15.51
N ALA A 161 -0.51 23.70 15.89
CA ALA A 161 -0.58 24.34 17.20
C ALA A 161 -1.96 24.97 17.48
N LYS A 162 -2.60 25.53 16.44
CA LYS A 162 -3.98 26.04 16.55
C LYS A 162 -4.98 24.92 16.84
N PHE A 163 -4.87 23.77 16.17
CA PHE A 163 -5.79 22.64 16.36
C PHE A 163 -5.59 21.97 17.73
N GLU A 164 -4.36 21.88 18.22
CA GLU A 164 -4.04 21.44 19.58
C GLU A 164 -4.68 22.37 20.63
N ASP A 165 -4.55 23.70 20.45
CA ASP A 165 -5.18 24.70 21.33
C ASP A 165 -6.71 24.61 21.32
N MET A 166 -7.30 24.37 20.15
CA MET A 166 -8.75 24.16 20.01
C MET A 166 -9.22 22.94 20.80
N GLU A 167 -8.50 21.81 20.75
CA GLU A 167 -8.82 20.62 21.53
C GLU A 167 -8.64 20.87 23.04
N ALA A 168 -7.52 21.46 23.45
CA ALA A 168 -7.23 21.77 24.85
C ALA A 168 -8.30 22.68 25.49
N GLN A 169 -8.87 23.60 24.71
CA GLN A 169 -9.91 24.52 25.16
C GLN A 169 -11.35 24.00 24.95
N GLY A 170 -11.53 22.83 24.32
CA GLY A 170 -12.84 22.30 23.97
C GLY A 170 -13.61 23.16 22.94
N LYS A 171 -12.89 23.87 22.06
CA LYS A 171 -13.45 24.82 21.08
C LYS A 171 -13.56 24.17 19.70
N PHE A 172 -14.61 23.39 19.49
CA PHE A 172 -14.82 22.66 18.23
C PHE A 172 -15.88 23.26 17.31
N LYS A 173 -16.54 24.35 17.71
CA LYS A 173 -17.70 24.87 16.98
C LYS A 173 -17.33 25.85 15.87
N GLY A 174 -17.91 25.64 14.69
CA GLY A 174 -17.88 26.60 13.60
C GLY A 174 -18.86 27.76 13.78
N PRO A 175 -18.90 28.72 12.84
CA PRO A 175 -19.70 29.94 12.95
C PRO A 175 -21.22 29.72 13.09
N TRP A 176 -21.74 28.57 12.65
CA TRP A 176 -23.16 28.22 12.70
C TRP A 176 -23.48 27.19 13.80
N GLY A 177 -22.51 26.89 14.68
CA GLY A 177 -22.68 25.93 15.77
C GLY A 177 -22.49 24.47 15.37
N GLU A 178 -22.10 24.20 14.13
CA GLU A 178 -21.60 22.90 13.67
C GLU A 178 -20.37 22.48 14.48
N SER A 179 -20.24 21.19 14.77
CA SER A 179 -19.10 20.65 15.54
C SER A 179 -18.10 20.01 14.60
N TYR A 180 -16.81 20.29 14.83
CA TYR A 180 -15.68 19.66 14.18
C TYR A 180 -14.82 18.85 15.17
N GLU A 181 -15.43 18.37 16.26
CA GLU A 181 -14.71 17.74 17.36
C GLU A 181 -13.97 16.47 16.91
N ASP A 182 -14.66 15.60 16.16
CA ASP A 182 -14.07 14.33 15.70
C ASP A 182 -12.96 14.59 14.68
N GLU A 183 -13.16 15.55 13.77
CA GLU A 183 -12.18 15.92 12.76
C GLU A 183 -10.91 16.54 13.38
N ILE A 184 -11.07 17.47 14.32
CA ILE A 184 -9.94 18.11 15.00
C ILE A 184 -9.16 17.08 15.84
N LYS A 185 -9.86 16.20 16.56
CA LYS A 185 -9.22 15.12 17.32
C LYS A 185 -8.49 14.12 16.42
N ALA A 186 -9.05 13.80 15.26
CA ALA A 186 -8.39 12.94 14.27
C ALA A 186 -7.11 13.59 13.73
N VAL A 187 -7.16 14.89 13.43
CA VAL A 187 -6.00 15.70 13.01
C VAL A 187 -4.92 15.71 14.11
N ASN A 188 -5.25 16.08 15.34
CA ASN A 188 -4.28 16.12 16.44
C ASN A 188 -3.70 14.74 16.75
N LYS A 189 -4.53 13.68 16.67
CA LYS A 189 -4.05 12.30 16.81
C LYS A 189 -3.05 11.93 15.72
N TYR A 190 -3.29 12.36 14.47
CA TYR A 190 -2.35 12.13 13.37
C TYR A 190 -1.01 12.81 13.63
N PHE A 191 -0.98 14.07 14.08
CA PHE A 191 0.28 14.79 14.31
C PHE A 191 1.02 14.40 15.59
N SER A 192 0.33 13.88 16.60
CA SER A 192 0.95 13.43 17.86
C SER A 192 1.60 12.06 17.78
N HIS A 193 1.50 11.35 16.64
CA HIS A 193 2.10 10.04 16.45
C HIS A 193 2.86 9.93 15.13
N ARG A 194 3.76 8.95 15.06
CA ARG A 194 4.46 8.54 13.84
C ARG A 194 4.31 7.04 13.64
N LYS A 195 4.22 6.60 12.39
CA LYS A 195 4.31 5.19 12.07
C LYS A 195 5.79 4.79 12.03
N VAL A 196 6.16 3.75 12.76
CA VAL A 196 7.52 3.21 12.76
C VAL A 196 7.44 1.73 12.41
N PHE A 197 8.17 1.34 11.36
CA PHE A 197 8.39 -0.04 10.95
C PHE A 197 9.63 -0.58 11.68
N VAL A 198 9.45 -1.65 12.45
CA VAL A 198 10.52 -2.31 13.21
C VAL A 198 10.69 -3.75 12.75
N TYR A 199 11.94 -4.19 12.62
CA TYR A 199 12.31 -5.49 12.05
C TYR A 199 13.33 -6.26 12.91
N GLY A 200 13.60 -5.76 14.12
CA GLY A 200 14.63 -6.29 15.01
C GLY A 200 14.30 -6.14 16.48
N THR A 201 15.26 -5.64 17.27
CA THR A 201 15.18 -5.66 18.75
C THR A 201 13.99 -4.90 19.36
N LEU A 202 13.35 -4.02 18.60
CA LEU A 202 12.13 -3.29 18.98
C LEU A 202 10.83 -4.08 18.77
N MET A 203 10.85 -5.18 18.01
CA MET A 203 9.68 -6.01 17.75
C MET A 203 9.12 -6.64 19.04
N LYS A 204 7.84 -7.01 19.02
CA LYS A 204 7.17 -7.64 20.15
C LYS A 204 7.89 -8.92 20.60
N GLY A 205 8.25 -8.96 21.88
CA GLY A 205 8.95 -10.11 22.49
C GLY A 205 10.47 -10.00 22.45
N GLU A 206 11.01 -9.00 21.76
CA GLU A 206 12.45 -8.73 21.69
C GLU A 206 12.93 -7.83 22.84
N THR A 207 14.25 -7.78 23.00
CA THR A 207 14.93 -7.18 24.17
C THR A 207 14.65 -5.68 24.36
N ASN A 208 14.46 -4.92 23.29
CA ASN A 208 14.22 -3.47 23.34
C ASN A 208 12.75 -3.08 23.17
N ASN A 209 11.82 -4.05 23.12
CA ASN A 209 10.39 -3.75 22.97
C ASN A 209 9.82 -2.86 24.11
N GLY A 210 10.51 -2.76 25.24
CA GLY A 210 10.18 -1.82 26.31
C GLY A 210 10.13 -0.35 25.87
N PHE A 211 10.89 0.05 24.86
CA PHE A 211 10.82 1.40 24.26
C PHE A 211 9.52 1.63 23.48
N MET A 212 8.79 0.56 23.14
CA MET A 212 7.52 0.61 22.43
C MET A 212 6.31 0.55 23.38
N SER A 213 6.50 0.73 24.69
CA SER A 213 5.44 0.48 25.70
C SER A 213 4.24 1.40 25.61
N HIS A 214 4.40 2.63 25.12
CA HIS A 214 3.30 3.56 24.87
C HIS A 214 2.79 3.52 23.42
N SER A 215 3.43 2.71 22.57
CA SER A 215 3.09 2.60 21.17
C SER A 215 1.93 1.65 20.93
N THR A 216 1.11 1.93 19.92
CA THR A 216 0.03 1.03 19.49
C THR A 216 0.50 0.16 18.33
N PHE A 217 0.47 -1.16 18.49
CA PHE A 217 0.73 -2.09 17.39
C PHE A 217 -0.37 -1.97 16.32
N LEU A 218 0.01 -1.74 15.08
CA LEU A 218 -0.92 -1.55 13.96
C LEU A 218 -1.03 -2.79 13.05
N GLY A 219 0.01 -3.61 12.96
CA GLY A 219 0.02 -4.81 12.12
C GLY A 219 1.43 -5.24 11.73
N LYS A 220 1.51 -6.39 11.04
CA LYS A 220 2.73 -6.84 10.35
C LYS A 220 2.63 -6.48 8.87
N THR A 221 3.76 -6.17 8.27
CA THR A 221 3.86 -5.90 6.83
C THR A 221 5.28 -6.18 6.35
N VAL A 222 5.52 -5.94 5.07
CA VAL A 222 6.85 -5.96 4.45
C VAL A 222 7.26 -4.57 3.98
N ILE A 223 8.58 -4.35 3.92
CA ILE A 223 9.19 -3.33 3.08
C ILE A 223 9.99 -4.03 1.96
N GLU A 224 9.93 -3.48 0.75
CA GLU A 224 10.69 -3.95 -0.41
C GLU A 224 11.97 -3.13 -0.59
N GLY A 225 12.92 -3.67 -1.34
CA GLY A 225 14.17 -2.96 -1.65
C GLY A 225 15.24 -3.11 -0.56
N TYR A 226 15.11 -4.09 0.34
CA TYR A 226 16.00 -4.27 1.48
C TYR A 226 16.41 -5.72 1.69
N GLU A 227 17.65 -5.90 2.16
CA GLU A 227 18.17 -7.17 2.63
C GLU A 227 18.54 -7.06 4.12
N MET A 228 18.35 -8.14 4.87
CA MET A 228 18.68 -8.19 6.29
C MET A 228 19.95 -9.01 6.56
N TYR A 229 20.77 -8.55 7.49
CA TYR A 229 22.03 -9.16 7.91
C TYR A 229 22.13 -9.28 9.43
N ASP A 230 22.79 -10.33 9.89
CA ASP A 230 23.07 -10.57 11.31
C ASP A 230 24.39 -9.88 11.69
N CYS A 231 24.29 -8.71 12.31
CA CYS A 231 25.44 -7.98 12.85
C CYS A 231 25.73 -8.36 14.32
N GLY A 232 25.23 -9.50 14.79
CA GLY A 232 25.41 -10.02 16.13
C GLY A 232 24.42 -9.43 17.12
N TRP A 233 24.62 -8.18 17.55
CA TRP A 233 23.83 -7.58 18.64
C TRP A 233 22.57 -6.87 18.14
N TYR A 234 22.47 -6.66 16.83
CA TYR A 234 21.36 -5.99 16.16
C TYR A 234 21.28 -6.50 14.73
N PRO A 235 20.07 -6.72 14.18
CA PRO A 235 19.92 -6.95 12.76
C PRO A 235 20.10 -5.64 11.99
N ALA A 236 20.71 -5.72 10.81
CA ALA A 236 20.88 -4.58 9.91
C ALA A 236 20.09 -4.80 8.64
N ILE A 237 19.30 -3.81 8.22
CA ILE A 237 18.81 -3.75 6.84
C ILE A 237 19.66 -2.77 6.02
N ILE A 238 19.96 -3.15 4.79
CA ILE A 238 20.61 -2.31 3.78
C ILE A 238 19.86 -2.41 2.45
N PRO A 239 19.96 -1.41 1.54
CA PRO A 239 19.33 -1.48 0.23
C PRO A 239 19.74 -2.74 -0.56
N GLY A 240 18.78 -3.37 -1.23
CA GLY A 240 18.97 -4.56 -2.07
C GLY A 240 17.66 -4.97 -2.75
N ASP A 241 17.56 -6.21 -3.24
CA ASP A 241 16.41 -6.66 -4.04
C ASP A 241 15.44 -7.57 -3.25
N GLY A 242 15.50 -7.55 -1.91
CA GLY A 242 14.73 -8.43 -1.04
C GLY A 242 13.48 -7.78 -0.41
N LEU A 243 12.76 -8.60 0.35
CA LEU A 243 11.70 -8.16 1.26
C LEU A 243 12.11 -8.37 2.72
N VAL A 244 11.77 -7.40 3.58
CA VAL A 244 11.93 -7.51 5.04
C VAL A 244 10.56 -7.50 5.70
N ILE A 245 10.25 -8.57 6.45
CA ILE A 245 9.05 -8.64 7.29
C ILE A 245 9.30 -7.88 8.59
N GLY A 246 8.34 -7.07 9.01
CA GLY A 246 8.41 -6.36 10.28
C GLY A 246 7.04 -6.03 10.86
N GLU A 247 7.07 -5.24 11.92
CA GLU A 247 5.91 -4.76 12.67
C GLU A 247 5.79 -3.25 12.53
N VAL A 248 4.56 -2.75 12.40
CA VAL A 248 4.29 -1.32 12.34
C VAL A 248 3.64 -0.87 13.64
N TYR A 249 4.17 0.19 14.23
CA TYR A 249 3.67 0.80 15.44
C TYR A 249 3.29 2.26 15.19
N SER A 250 2.20 2.70 15.82
CA SER A 250 1.90 4.12 16.04
C SER A 250 2.59 4.56 17.31
N VAL A 251 3.68 5.31 17.17
CA VAL A 251 4.56 5.76 18.25
C VAL A 251 4.25 7.21 18.60
N PRO A 252 4.02 7.57 19.87
CA PRO A 252 3.90 8.96 20.27
C PRO A 252 5.14 9.78 19.90
N VAL A 253 4.96 11.01 19.43
CA VAL A 253 6.09 11.86 18.98
C VAL A 253 7.11 12.11 20.09
N GLU A 254 6.66 12.18 21.35
CA GLU A 254 7.53 12.33 22.52
C GLU A 254 8.50 11.17 22.75
N ASP A 255 8.18 9.97 22.25
CA ASP A 255 9.02 8.77 22.42
C ASP A 255 10.04 8.62 21.28
N ILE A 256 9.83 9.27 20.13
CA ILE A 256 10.71 9.19 18.94
C ILE A 256 12.18 9.53 19.26
N PRO A 257 12.53 10.61 20.00
CA PRO A 257 13.93 10.91 20.32
C PRO A 257 14.63 9.82 21.13
N SER A 258 13.88 9.07 21.95
CA SER A 258 14.45 7.95 22.72
C SER A 258 14.78 6.75 21.83
N ILE A 259 13.95 6.51 20.81
CA ILE A 259 14.18 5.47 19.80
C ILE A 259 15.34 5.89 18.89
N ASP A 260 15.37 7.14 18.42
CA ASP A 260 16.49 7.68 17.63
C ASP A 260 17.83 7.51 18.37
N ALA A 261 17.85 7.78 19.68
CA ALA A 261 19.04 7.59 20.51
C ALA A 261 19.44 6.13 20.70
N LEU A 262 18.47 5.21 20.83
CA LEU A 262 18.70 3.77 20.95
C LEU A 262 19.30 3.20 19.65
N GLU A 263 18.71 3.56 18.52
CA GLU A 263 19.15 3.10 17.20
C GLU A 263 20.43 3.84 16.74
N GLY A 264 20.86 4.89 17.44
CA GLY A 264 22.04 5.65 17.06
C GLY A 264 21.87 6.37 15.72
N GLU A 265 20.71 6.99 15.53
CA GLU A 265 20.37 7.79 14.34
C GLU A 265 21.50 8.77 13.99
N GLY A 266 21.88 8.80 12.70
CA GLY A 266 22.95 9.63 12.16
C GLY A 266 24.37 9.07 12.40
N SER A 267 24.53 7.95 13.10
CA SER A 267 25.85 7.36 13.39
C SER A 267 25.96 5.85 13.12
N LEU A 268 24.92 5.09 13.46
CA LEU A 268 24.84 3.65 13.25
C LEU A 268 23.76 3.31 12.21
N TYR A 269 22.58 3.92 12.38
CA TYR A 269 21.48 3.85 11.43
C TYR A 269 21.12 5.25 10.96
N VAL A 270 20.44 5.34 9.82
CA VAL A 270 19.78 6.54 9.33
C VAL A 270 18.28 6.29 9.31
N LYS A 271 17.50 7.22 9.85
CA LYS A 271 16.06 7.18 9.77
C LYS A 271 15.62 7.56 8.36
N LYS A 272 14.94 6.64 7.69
CA LYS A 272 14.31 6.86 6.37
C LYS A 272 12.80 6.73 6.50
N CYS A 273 12.09 7.21 5.48
CA CYS A 273 10.67 6.99 5.30
C CYS A 273 10.47 6.01 4.15
N GLU A 274 9.78 4.91 4.41
CA GLU A 274 9.46 3.90 3.40
C GLU A 274 7.95 3.79 3.20
N LYS A 275 7.57 3.50 1.96
CA LYS A 275 6.20 3.12 1.61
C LYS A 275 5.94 1.70 2.12
N ILE A 276 4.84 1.52 2.84
CA ILE A 276 4.37 0.24 3.37
C ILE A 276 2.91 0.02 3.00
N THR A 277 2.48 -1.24 2.91
CA THR A 277 1.07 -1.60 2.79
C THR A 277 0.57 -2.14 4.11
N LEU A 278 -0.36 -1.45 4.75
CA LEU A 278 -0.91 -1.83 6.06
C LEU A 278 -2.42 -2.00 5.94
N ASN A 279 -2.92 -3.20 6.27
CA ASN A 279 -4.34 -3.55 6.14
C ASN A 279 -4.93 -3.30 4.74
N GLY A 280 -4.11 -3.47 3.69
CA GLY A 280 -4.52 -3.24 2.30
C GLY A 280 -4.45 -1.79 1.82
N GLU A 281 -4.01 -0.85 2.67
CA GLU A 281 -3.82 0.56 2.30
C GLU A 281 -2.34 0.92 2.30
N SER A 282 -1.87 1.59 1.25
CA SER A 282 -0.52 2.13 1.25
C SER A 282 -0.39 3.36 2.13
N THR A 283 0.67 3.40 2.90
CA THR A 283 1.03 4.52 3.77
C THR A 283 2.54 4.60 3.90
N PHE A 284 3.01 5.53 4.73
CA PHE A 284 4.43 5.72 5.00
C PHE A 284 4.74 5.37 6.45
N ALA A 285 5.95 4.87 6.69
CA ALA A 285 6.48 4.63 8.03
C ALA A 285 7.98 4.91 8.08
N PHE A 286 8.44 5.38 9.24
CA PHE A 286 9.87 5.49 9.50
C PHE A 286 10.49 4.13 9.69
N VAL A 287 11.69 3.96 9.16
CA VAL A 287 12.53 2.79 9.34
C VAL A 287 13.97 3.23 9.57
N TYR A 288 14.69 2.50 10.41
CA TYR A 288 16.11 2.73 10.65
C TYR A 288 16.90 1.84 9.69
N VAL A 289 17.70 2.42 8.80
CA VAL A 289 18.51 1.70 7.81
C VAL A 289 19.97 1.76 8.23
N TYR A 290 20.68 0.63 8.19
CA TYR A 290 22.05 0.56 8.67
C TYR A 290 23.00 1.35 7.75
N LEU A 291 23.94 2.10 8.36
CA LEU A 291 24.91 2.92 7.63
C LEU A 291 26.24 2.21 7.33
N GLY A 292 26.50 1.08 8.00
CA GLY A 292 27.77 0.36 7.88
C GLY A 292 27.82 -0.62 6.70
N ASP A 293 28.98 -1.26 6.53
CA ASP A 293 29.21 -2.32 5.53
C ASP A 293 28.80 -3.69 6.09
N CYS A 294 28.02 -4.44 5.31
CA CYS A 294 27.58 -5.79 5.65
C CYS A 294 28.35 -6.93 4.98
N SER A 295 29.39 -6.64 4.20
CA SER A 295 30.13 -7.64 3.39
C SER A 295 30.70 -8.83 4.17
N GLY A 296 30.86 -8.71 5.50
CA GLY A 296 31.35 -9.76 6.39
C GLY A 296 30.30 -10.43 7.29
N PHE A 297 29.02 -10.01 7.20
CA PHE A 297 27.94 -10.54 8.03
C PHE A 297 27.13 -11.62 7.30
N GLU A 298 26.51 -12.51 8.07
CA GLU A 298 25.61 -13.53 7.50
C GLU A 298 24.28 -12.85 7.12
N LYS A 299 23.87 -13.01 5.85
CA LYS A 299 22.55 -12.56 5.42
C LYS A 299 21.49 -13.34 6.20
N ILE A 300 20.61 -12.64 6.92
CA ILE A 300 19.46 -13.25 7.58
C ILE A 300 18.46 -13.59 6.49
N PRO A 301 18.16 -14.87 6.26
CA PRO A 301 17.15 -15.22 5.32
C PRO A 301 15.78 -14.90 5.93
N ALA A 302 15.02 -14.02 5.28
CA ALA A 302 13.68 -13.64 5.73
C ALA A 302 12.69 -14.84 5.78
N TRP A 303 13.09 -16.00 5.23
CA TRP A 303 12.28 -17.21 5.02
C TRP A 303 12.18 -18.21 6.17
N LYS A 304 12.90 -18.08 7.30
CA LYS A 304 12.92 -19.17 8.31
C LYS A 304 11.51 -19.55 8.77
N GLU A 305 10.62 -18.56 8.90
CA GLU A 305 9.24 -18.76 9.35
C GLU A 305 8.17 -18.56 8.28
N HIS A 306 8.51 -18.02 7.10
CA HIS A 306 7.53 -17.67 6.06
C HIS A 306 7.86 -18.28 4.69
N VAL A 307 6.81 -18.45 3.88
CA VAL A 307 6.87 -18.99 2.51
C VAL A 307 5.85 -18.28 1.64
N TRP A 308 6.19 -18.07 0.37
CA TRP A 308 5.20 -17.67 -0.63
C TRP A 308 4.39 -18.89 -1.06
N TYR A 309 3.14 -18.97 -0.62
CA TYR A 309 2.19 -19.95 -1.14
C TYR A 309 1.52 -19.44 -2.41
N VAL A 310 1.76 -20.10 -3.53
CA VAL A 310 1.16 -19.74 -4.83
C VAL A 310 -0.06 -20.60 -5.10
N SER A 311 -1.22 -19.96 -5.23
CA SER A 311 -2.44 -20.58 -5.72
C SER A 311 -2.68 -20.25 -7.20
N TYR A 312 -3.14 -21.25 -7.95
CA TYR A 312 -3.57 -21.13 -9.35
C TYR A 312 -5.02 -21.59 -9.56
N GLY A 313 -5.72 -21.84 -8.45
CA GLY A 313 -7.07 -22.40 -8.42
C GLY A 313 -8.07 -21.45 -7.74
N SER A 314 -9.09 -22.00 -7.09
CA SER A 314 -10.13 -21.20 -6.43
C SER A 314 -9.61 -20.28 -5.32
N ASN A 315 -8.41 -20.53 -4.79
CA ASN A 315 -7.79 -19.70 -3.75
C ASN A 315 -7.02 -18.51 -4.35
N MET A 316 -7.06 -18.30 -5.67
CA MET A 316 -6.71 -17.00 -6.25
C MET A 316 -7.67 -15.88 -5.82
N LEU A 317 -8.90 -16.23 -5.43
CA LEU A 317 -9.83 -15.26 -4.83
C LEU A 317 -9.52 -15.13 -3.33
N TYR A 318 -9.27 -13.90 -2.85
CA TYR A 318 -8.82 -13.65 -1.47
C TYR A 318 -9.79 -14.21 -0.43
N GLU A 319 -11.09 -13.91 -0.53
CA GLU A 319 -12.11 -14.42 0.39
C GLU A 319 -12.16 -15.96 0.40
N SER A 320 -11.89 -16.58 -0.75
CA SER A 320 -11.85 -18.03 -0.88
C SER A 320 -10.67 -18.63 -0.11
N PHE A 321 -9.49 -18.02 -0.23
CA PHE A 321 -8.28 -18.41 0.50
C PHE A 321 -8.39 -18.16 2.01
N MET A 322 -8.94 -17.02 2.42
CA MET A 322 -8.98 -16.62 3.83
C MET A 322 -9.74 -17.60 4.72
N ARG A 323 -10.66 -18.40 4.17
CA ARG A 323 -11.35 -19.48 4.93
C ARG A 323 -10.40 -20.51 5.52
N TYR A 324 -9.24 -20.74 4.91
CA TYR A 324 -8.23 -21.65 5.42
C TYR A 324 -7.44 -21.04 6.58
N ILE A 325 -7.38 -19.71 6.66
CA ILE A 325 -6.63 -18.99 7.70
C ILE A 325 -7.54 -18.64 8.88
N VAL A 326 -8.60 -17.88 8.65
CA VAL A 326 -9.50 -17.36 9.70
C VAL A 326 -10.74 -18.24 9.93
N GLY A 327 -10.90 -19.31 9.16
CA GLY A 327 -12.07 -20.18 9.22
C GLY A 327 -13.29 -19.57 8.51
N GLY A 328 -14.31 -20.40 8.24
CA GLY A 328 -15.57 -19.94 7.64
C GLY A 328 -15.97 -20.70 6.37
N SER A 329 -16.90 -20.11 5.62
CA SER A 329 -17.42 -20.64 4.35
C SER A 329 -17.51 -19.53 3.31
N TYR A 330 -17.51 -19.87 2.03
CA TYR A 330 -17.76 -18.91 0.93
C TYR A 330 -18.69 -19.55 -0.08
N GLY A 331 -19.70 -18.77 -0.47
CA GLY A 331 -20.86 -19.27 -1.20
C GLY A 331 -21.49 -20.46 -0.48
N THR A 332 -21.58 -21.58 -1.18
CA THR A 332 -22.18 -22.84 -0.71
C THR A 332 -21.14 -23.84 -0.19
N SER A 333 -19.89 -23.43 0.01
CA SER A 333 -18.85 -24.34 0.52
C SER A 333 -19.17 -24.84 1.91
N ALA A 334 -18.66 -26.03 2.25
CA ALA A 334 -18.60 -26.46 3.63
C ALA A 334 -17.79 -25.45 4.47
N TRP A 335 -18.11 -25.39 5.76
CA TRP A 335 -17.35 -24.61 6.73
C TRP A 335 -15.98 -25.25 6.98
N ARG A 336 -14.94 -24.43 7.07
CA ARG A 336 -13.57 -24.83 7.45
C ARG A 336 -13.19 -24.27 8.81
N ALA A 337 -12.44 -25.09 9.56
CA ALA A 337 -11.84 -24.65 10.80
C ALA A 337 -10.72 -23.66 10.53
N PRO A 338 -10.51 -22.66 11.40
CA PRO A 338 -9.39 -21.75 11.27
C PRO A 338 -8.05 -22.46 11.49
N CYS A 339 -7.00 -21.88 10.93
CA CYS A 339 -5.63 -22.19 11.33
C CYS A 339 -5.40 -21.75 12.78
N LYS A 340 -4.40 -22.35 13.45
CA LYS A 340 -4.00 -21.92 14.80
C LYS A 340 -3.41 -20.50 14.77
N ASP A 341 -2.67 -20.17 13.72
CA ASP A 341 -2.26 -18.81 13.40
C ASP A 341 -3.26 -18.19 12.40
N MET A 342 -4.12 -17.31 12.91
CA MET A 342 -5.14 -16.61 12.12
C MET A 342 -4.66 -15.24 11.62
N THR A 343 -3.37 -14.92 11.72
CA THR A 343 -2.85 -13.66 11.17
C THR A 343 -3.03 -13.62 9.65
N LEU A 344 -3.37 -12.44 9.12
CA LEU A 344 -3.55 -12.28 7.67
C LEU A 344 -2.20 -12.49 6.94
N PRO A 345 -2.23 -12.88 5.65
CA PRO A 345 -1.01 -12.90 4.84
C PRO A 345 -0.27 -11.56 4.92
N VAL A 346 1.04 -11.61 5.09
CA VAL A 346 1.87 -10.41 5.30
C VAL A 346 1.99 -9.61 4.00
N ALA A 347 1.92 -10.29 2.86
CA ALA A 347 1.92 -9.70 1.53
C ALA A 347 1.18 -10.61 0.53
N VAL A 348 0.70 -10.01 -0.56
CA VAL A 348 0.01 -10.69 -1.67
C VAL A 348 0.58 -10.17 -2.98
N LYS A 349 0.94 -11.05 -3.91
CA LYS A 349 1.47 -10.69 -5.24
C LYS A 349 0.85 -11.56 -6.34
N THR A 350 0.68 -11.00 -7.53
CA THR A 350 0.41 -11.79 -8.73
C THR A 350 1.70 -12.41 -9.26
N VAL A 351 1.60 -13.64 -9.76
CA VAL A 351 2.75 -14.39 -10.29
C VAL A 351 2.37 -15.16 -11.56
N GLU A 352 3.34 -15.33 -12.44
CA GLU A 352 3.24 -16.26 -13.56
C GLU A 352 3.92 -17.58 -13.21
N ILE A 353 3.20 -18.69 -13.36
CA ILE A 353 3.69 -20.02 -13.03
C ILE A 353 4.20 -20.69 -14.30
N PRO A 354 5.40 -21.32 -14.30
CA PRO A 354 6.03 -21.89 -15.49
C PRO A 354 5.41 -23.23 -15.97
N PHE A 355 4.14 -23.46 -15.66
CA PHE A 355 3.38 -24.68 -15.99
C PHE A 355 1.99 -24.31 -16.51
N ASP A 356 1.44 -25.14 -17.41
CA ASP A 356 0.08 -24.94 -17.91
C ASP A 356 -0.94 -25.40 -16.86
N MET A 357 -1.94 -24.58 -16.56
CA MET A 357 -3.11 -25.00 -15.78
C MET A 357 -4.07 -25.79 -16.67
N TYR A 358 -4.72 -26.82 -16.12
CA TYR A 358 -5.83 -27.56 -16.75
C TYR A 358 -6.85 -28.04 -15.73
N PHE A 359 -8.00 -28.54 -16.19
CA PHE A 359 -9.05 -29.10 -15.32
C PHE A 359 -9.00 -30.63 -15.25
N GLY A 360 -9.02 -31.17 -14.04
CA GLY A 360 -8.96 -32.62 -13.81
C GLY A 360 -9.81 -33.08 -12.63
N ASN A 361 -10.00 -34.40 -12.54
CA ASN A 361 -10.82 -35.10 -11.52
C ASN A 361 -12.30 -34.64 -11.48
N LEU A 362 -13.15 -35.32 -10.72
CA LEU A 362 -14.51 -34.85 -10.44
C LEU A 362 -14.60 -34.43 -8.98
N SER A 363 -14.94 -33.18 -8.72
CA SER A 363 -14.95 -32.58 -7.36
C SER A 363 -16.35 -32.31 -6.82
N SER A 364 -16.42 -31.85 -5.57
CA SER A 364 -17.65 -31.34 -4.94
C SER A 364 -18.24 -30.11 -5.63
N TRP A 365 -17.48 -29.45 -6.52
CA TRP A 365 -17.99 -28.36 -7.36
C TRP A 365 -18.87 -28.86 -8.51
N GLY A 366 -19.03 -30.18 -8.67
CA GLY A 366 -19.82 -30.79 -9.76
C GLY A 366 -19.09 -30.86 -11.10
N GLY A 367 -17.76 -30.67 -11.10
CA GLY A 367 -16.90 -30.72 -12.29
C GLY A 367 -15.42 -30.80 -11.93
N GLY A 368 -14.56 -30.64 -12.94
CA GLY A 368 -13.10 -30.57 -12.80
C GLY A 368 -12.60 -29.34 -12.05
N VAL A 369 -11.46 -29.50 -11.39
CA VAL A 369 -10.73 -28.42 -10.67
C VAL A 369 -9.33 -28.24 -11.24
N SER A 370 -8.68 -27.14 -10.88
CA SER A 370 -7.40 -26.72 -11.44
C SER A 370 -6.24 -27.64 -11.03
N PHE A 371 -5.45 -28.11 -11.98
CA PHE A 371 -4.16 -28.77 -11.77
C PHE A 371 -3.09 -28.12 -12.64
N LEU A 372 -1.81 -28.26 -12.27
CA LEU A 372 -0.68 -27.87 -13.11
C LEU A 372 -0.13 -29.07 -13.86
N ASP A 373 0.14 -28.90 -15.15
CA ASP A 373 0.90 -29.87 -15.94
C ASP A 373 2.39 -29.59 -15.82
N THR A 374 3.01 -30.30 -14.90
CA THR A 374 4.43 -30.13 -14.53
C THR A 374 5.37 -30.90 -15.46
N THR A 375 4.83 -31.63 -16.44
CA THR A 375 5.62 -32.45 -17.39
C THR A 375 6.24 -31.61 -18.50
N LYS A 376 5.78 -30.38 -18.70
CA LYS A 376 6.24 -29.45 -19.73
C LYS A 376 6.22 -28.01 -19.22
N LYS A 377 7.04 -27.16 -19.86
CA LYS A 377 6.95 -25.71 -19.64
C LYS A 377 5.61 -25.19 -20.16
N GLY A 378 5.04 -24.26 -19.42
CA GLY A 378 3.79 -23.59 -19.74
C GLY A 378 3.74 -22.20 -19.13
N LYS A 379 2.55 -21.61 -19.13
CA LYS A 379 2.30 -20.33 -18.49
C LYS A 379 0.89 -20.30 -17.92
N SER A 380 0.77 -20.12 -16.62
CA SER A 380 -0.51 -19.90 -15.94
C SER A 380 -0.43 -18.73 -14.97
N LEU A 381 -1.59 -18.14 -14.68
CA LEU A 381 -1.75 -17.09 -13.69
C LEU A 381 -1.86 -17.69 -12.29
N GLY A 382 -1.23 -17.05 -11.31
CA GLY A 382 -1.33 -17.43 -9.91
C GLY A 382 -1.24 -16.23 -8.96
N VAL A 383 -1.75 -16.41 -7.74
CA VAL A 383 -1.70 -15.43 -6.66
C VAL A 383 -0.85 -16.02 -5.54
N ALA A 384 0.20 -15.31 -5.17
CA ALA A 384 1.12 -15.64 -4.10
C ALA A 384 0.71 -14.96 -2.80
N TYR A 385 0.66 -15.73 -1.70
CA TYR A 385 0.40 -15.23 -0.35
C TYR A 385 1.61 -15.50 0.54
N LEU A 386 2.18 -14.46 1.16
CA LEU A 386 3.29 -14.61 2.09
C LEU A 386 2.72 -14.96 3.46
N ILE A 387 2.84 -16.23 3.83
CA ILE A 387 2.22 -16.81 5.03
C ILE A 387 3.27 -17.53 5.87
N THR A 388 2.95 -17.82 7.12
CA THR A 388 3.84 -18.62 7.98
C THR A 388 3.92 -20.07 7.48
N ARG A 389 5.00 -20.77 7.80
CA ARG A 389 5.12 -22.21 7.48
C ARG A 389 4.04 -23.04 8.16
N GLU A 390 3.63 -22.70 9.39
CA GLU A 390 2.50 -23.32 10.10
C GLU A 390 1.19 -23.14 9.31
N GLN A 391 0.94 -21.94 8.77
CA GLN A 391 -0.21 -21.68 7.89
C GLN A 391 -0.13 -22.49 6.59
N PHE A 392 1.04 -22.56 5.95
CA PHE A 392 1.22 -23.35 4.73
C PHE A 392 0.97 -24.85 4.97
N GLU A 393 1.49 -25.40 6.06
CA GLU A 393 1.24 -26.79 6.46
C GLU A 393 -0.26 -27.05 6.69
N HIS A 394 -0.95 -26.13 7.35
CA HIS A 394 -2.39 -26.19 7.55
C HIS A 394 -3.15 -26.20 6.21
N VAL A 395 -2.84 -25.25 5.32
CA VAL A 395 -3.45 -25.16 3.98
C VAL A 395 -3.19 -26.44 3.18
N SER A 396 -1.96 -26.95 3.19
CA SER A 396 -1.58 -28.19 2.49
C SER A 396 -2.33 -29.42 3.00
N CYS A 397 -2.56 -29.53 4.32
CA CYS A 397 -3.37 -30.60 4.87
C CYS A 397 -4.84 -30.47 4.45
N GLU A 398 -5.41 -29.27 4.51
CA GLU A 398 -6.82 -29.01 4.17
C GLU A 398 -7.14 -29.20 2.68
N GLU A 399 -6.21 -28.88 1.78
CA GLU A 399 -6.32 -29.16 0.33
C GLU A 399 -6.27 -30.67 0.02
N ASN A 400 -5.73 -31.47 0.94
CA ASN A 400 -5.67 -32.94 0.87
C ASN A 400 -6.74 -33.64 1.72
N GLY A 401 -7.81 -32.95 2.09
CA GLY A 401 -8.88 -33.52 2.91
C GLY A 401 -8.43 -33.91 4.32
N GLY A 402 -7.48 -33.16 4.89
CA GLY A 402 -6.94 -33.31 6.24
C GLY A 402 -5.77 -34.30 6.36
N ARG A 403 -5.09 -34.65 5.26
CA ARG A 403 -3.96 -35.61 5.25
C ARG A 403 -2.65 -34.91 4.91
N CYS A 404 -1.55 -35.38 5.51
CA CYS A 404 -0.20 -34.95 5.12
C CYS A 404 0.11 -35.39 3.66
N PRO A 405 0.89 -34.59 2.90
CA PRO A 405 1.38 -34.94 1.55
C PRO A 405 2.03 -36.33 1.49
N GLY A 406 1.76 -37.15 0.44
CA GLY A 406 2.59 -38.35 0.21
C GLY A 406 2.05 -39.48 -0.69
N GLU A 407 0.77 -39.89 -0.63
CA GLU A 407 0.22 -40.99 -1.46
C GLU A 407 -1.33 -41.00 -1.62
N GLY A 408 -1.84 -40.47 -2.75
CA GLY A 408 -3.27 -40.37 -3.06
C GLY A 408 -3.61 -39.46 -4.26
N GLU A 409 -4.88 -39.04 -4.35
CA GLU A 409 -5.55 -38.77 -5.65
C GLU A 409 -5.79 -37.28 -5.97
N TRP A 410 -5.41 -36.34 -5.09
CA TRP A 410 -5.67 -34.89 -5.23
C TRP A 410 -4.38 -34.04 -5.23
N TYR A 411 -4.14 -33.19 -4.24
CA TYR A 411 -3.12 -32.12 -4.24
C TYR A 411 -1.92 -32.41 -3.32
N GLU A 412 -1.21 -33.50 -3.58
CA GLU A 412 -0.26 -34.04 -2.61
C GLU A 412 1.19 -33.69 -2.87
N ASP A 413 1.49 -33.05 -4.00
CA ASP A 413 2.85 -32.68 -4.34
C ASP A 413 3.06 -31.20 -4.07
N ILE A 414 3.97 -30.92 -3.14
CA ILE A 414 4.52 -29.57 -2.95
C ILE A 414 5.57 -29.38 -4.04
N ILE A 415 5.39 -28.36 -4.86
CA ILE A 415 6.34 -28.00 -5.90
C ILE A 415 7.02 -26.71 -5.49
N ASP A 416 8.35 -26.78 -5.43
CA ASP A 416 9.21 -25.62 -5.31
C ASP A 416 9.26 -24.89 -6.66
N LEU A 417 8.86 -23.62 -6.65
CA LEU A 417 9.05 -22.69 -7.75
C LEU A 417 10.37 -21.91 -7.54
N GLU A 418 10.73 -21.06 -8.50
CA GLU A 418 11.90 -20.19 -8.36
C GLU A 418 11.72 -19.24 -7.17
N GLU A 419 12.82 -18.95 -6.46
CA GLU A 419 12.83 -18.04 -5.32
C GLU A 419 12.32 -16.65 -5.73
N MET A 420 11.52 -16.03 -4.88
CA MET A 420 10.97 -14.69 -5.09
C MET A 420 11.18 -13.87 -3.82
N ASP A 421 11.70 -12.66 -3.98
CA ASP A 421 11.92 -11.69 -2.89
C ASP A 421 12.85 -12.17 -1.75
N GLY A 422 13.69 -13.17 -1.99
CA GLY A 422 14.50 -13.81 -0.94
C GLY A 422 13.79 -14.92 -0.16
N PHE A 423 12.61 -15.37 -0.63
CA PHE A 423 11.79 -16.40 0.00
C PHE A 423 11.57 -17.61 -0.91
N GLU A 424 11.47 -18.79 -0.28
CA GLU A 424 10.97 -19.98 -0.96
C GLU A 424 9.55 -19.74 -1.48
N VAL A 425 9.30 -20.20 -2.71
CA VAL A 425 7.98 -20.14 -3.33
C VAL A 425 7.49 -21.56 -3.53
N LYS A 426 6.34 -21.87 -2.96
CA LYS A 426 5.75 -23.21 -3.00
C LYS A 426 4.34 -23.17 -3.53
N THR A 427 4.01 -24.16 -4.34
CA THR A 427 2.63 -24.42 -4.75
C THR A 427 2.26 -25.87 -4.44
N ILE A 428 0.96 -26.13 -4.35
CA ILE A 428 0.43 -27.45 -4.03
C ILE A 428 -0.30 -27.95 -5.28
N THR A 429 0.12 -29.08 -5.84
CA THR A 429 -0.50 -29.68 -7.03
C THR A 429 -0.41 -31.20 -7.02
N ASN A 430 -0.60 -31.84 -8.18
CA ASN A 430 -0.18 -33.21 -8.39
C ASN A 430 0.85 -33.34 -9.52
N ASN A 431 1.94 -34.05 -9.27
CA ASN A 431 2.98 -34.32 -10.27
C ASN A 431 2.52 -35.35 -11.32
N LYS A 432 1.45 -36.10 -11.07
CA LYS A 432 0.81 -36.98 -12.06
C LYS A 432 -0.38 -36.28 -12.68
N LEU A 433 -0.46 -36.37 -14.00
CA LEU A 433 -1.61 -35.90 -14.75
C LEU A 433 -2.90 -36.58 -14.29
N ARG A 434 -3.96 -35.78 -14.13
CA ARG A 434 -5.29 -36.21 -13.74
C ARG A 434 -6.21 -36.32 -14.95
N THR A 435 -7.19 -37.21 -14.85
CA THR A 435 -8.17 -37.38 -15.93
C THR A 435 -8.97 -36.11 -16.11
N TYR A 436 -8.98 -35.60 -17.33
CA TYR A 436 -9.74 -34.41 -17.69
C TYR A 436 -11.22 -34.57 -17.34
N ASN A 437 -11.79 -33.54 -16.73
CA ASN A 437 -13.21 -33.36 -16.55
C ASN A 437 -13.53 -31.88 -16.76
N GLU A 438 -14.66 -31.61 -17.40
CA GLU A 438 -15.12 -30.24 -17.62
C GLU A 438 -15.41 -29.56 -16.27
N PRO A 439 -14.93 -28.34 -16.03
CA PRO A 439 -15.23 -27.60 -14.81
C PRO A 439 -16.70 -27.15 -14.79
N SER A 440 -17.26 -27.00 -13.59
CA SER A 440 -18.58 -26.41 -13.45
C SER A 440 -18.53 -24.89 -13.62
N LEU A 441 -19.66 -24.29 -14.01
CA LEU A 441 -19.76 -22.83 -14.16
C LEU A 441 -19.44 -22.10 -12.84
N SER A 442 -19.86 -22.63 -11.70
CA SER A 442 -19.59 -22.01 -10.39
C SER A 442 -18.10 -22.02 -10.01
N TYR A 443 -17.37 -23.08 -10.40
CA TYR A 443 -15.92 -23.11 -10.21
C TYR A 443 -15.23 -22.10 -11.13
N MET A 444 -15.63 -22.05 -12.40
CA MET A 444 -15.13 -21.09 -13.39
C MET A 444 -15.40 -19.63 -12.98
N GLU A 445 -16.58 -19.32 -12.47
CA GLU A 445 -16.93 -17.99 -11.93
C GLU A 445 -16.05 -17.61 -10.74
N THR A 446 -15.68 -18.56 -9.90
CA THR A 446 -14.76 -18.32 -8.77
C THR A 446 -13.36 -17.99 -9.26
N LEU A 447 -12.85 -18.72 -10.26
CA LEU A 447 -11.57 -18.40 -10.91
C LEU A 447 -11.62 -17.02 -11.59
N PHE A 448 -12.72 -16.72 -12.30
CA PHE A 448 -12.92 -15.43 -12.94
C PHE A 448 -12.84 -14.28 -11.91
N LYS A 449 -13.53 -14.41 -10.78
CA LYS A 449 -13.48 -13.40 -9.71
C LYS A 449 -12.08 -13.23 -9.14
N GLY A 450 -11.37 -14.34 -8.88
CA GLY A 450 -9.99 -14.30 -8.39
C GLY A 450 -9.03 -13.62 -9.37
N ILE A 451 -9.16 -13.91 -10.67
CA ILE A 451 -8.35 -13.24 -11.69
C ILE A 451 -8.75 -11.76 -11.80
N LYS A 452 -10.05 -11.43 -11.76
CA LYS A 452 -10.49 -10.03 -11.87
C LYS A 452 -10.06 -9.17 -10.68
N GLU A 453 -10.03 -9.75 -9.49
CA GLU A 453 -9.55 -9.11 -8.26
C GLU A 453 -8.06 -8.77 -8.34
N ASN A 454 -7.24 -9.67 -8.91
CA ASN A 454 -5.78 -9.58 -8.84
C ASN A 454 -5.11 -9.06 -10.13
N TRP A 455 -5.78 -9.17 -11.28
CA TRP A 455 -5.36 -8.60 -12.57
C TRP A 455 -6.44 -7.63 -13.08
N PRO A 456 -6.63 -6.48 -12.41
CA PRO A 456 -7.69 -5.52 -12.74
C PRO A 456 -7.61 -5.01 -14.18
N GLU A 457 -6.41 -5.00 -14.77
CA GLU A 457 -6.10 -4.60 -16.15
C GLU A 457 -6.59 -5.59 -17.21
N MET A 458 -6.81 -6.86 -16.85
CA MET A 458 -7.37 -7.84 -17.78
C MET A 458 -8.85 -7.56 -18.05
N SER A 459 -9.22 -7.54 -19.34
CA SER A 459 -10.62 -7.44 -19.73
C SER A 459 -11.37 -8.73 -19.39
N GLU A 460 -12.67 -8.63 -19.12
CA GLU A 460 -13.49 -9.82 -18.80
C GLU A 460 -13.40 -10.89 -19.91
N ASN A 461 -13.32 -10.45 -21.17
CA ASN A 461 -13.18 -11.33 -22.32
C ASN A 461 -11.83 -12.06 -22.32
N ASP A 462 -10.74 -11.38 -21.96
CA ASP A 462 -9.41 -11.99 -21.89
C ASP A 462 -9.31 -13.01 -20.74
N ILE A 463 -9.96 -12.73 -19.61
CA ILE A 463 -10.05 -13.69 -18.49
C ILE A 463 -10.78 -14.96 -18.94
N TRP A 464 -11.93 -14.81 -19.60
CA TRP A 464 -12.68 -15.97 -20.11
C TRP A 464 -11.91 -16.73 -21.19
N ASN A 465 -11.22 -16.05 -22.10
CA ASN A 465 -10.37 -16.68 -23.10
C ASN A 465 -9.25 -17.50 -22.45
N TYR A 466 -8.59 -16.94 -21.43
CA TYR A 466 -7.58 -17.64 -20.64
C TYR A 466 -8.17 -18.91 -19.99
N LEU A 467 -9.28 -18.80 -19.26
CA LEU A 467 -9.89 -19.95 -18.59
C LEU A 467 -10.35 -21.04 -19.58
N CYS A 468 -10.93 -20.65 -20.72
CA CYS A 468 -11.29 -21.58 -21.79
C CYS A 468 -10.06 -22.26 -22.41
N SER A 469 -8.93 -21.56 -22.51
CA SER A 469 -7.68 -22.14 -23.04
C SER A 469 -7.11 -23.25 -22.14
N CYS A 470 -7.53 -23.31 -20.87
CA CYS A 470 -7.13 -24.35 -19.93
C CYS A 470 -7.99 -25.63 -20.01
N MET A 471 -9.09 -25.63 -20.77
CA MET A 471 -9.86 -26.84 -21.06
C MET A 471 -9.11 -27.67 -22.11
N ARG A 472 -8.87 -28.96 -21.83
CA ARG A 472 -8.01 -29.85 -22.64
C ARG A 472 -8.79 -30.92 -23.37
#